data_AF-A0A974T2H7-F1
#
_entry.id   AF-A0A974T2H7-F1
#
_cell.length_a   1.000
_cell.length_b   1.000
_cell.length_c   1.000
_cell.angle_alpha   90.00
_cell.angle_beta   90.00
_cell.angle_gamma   90.00
#
_symmetry.space_group_name_H-M   'P 1'
#
loop_
_entity.id
_entity.type
_entity.pdbx_description
1 polymer ?
#
loop_
_entity_poly.entity_id
_entity_poly.type
_entity_poly.pdbx_seq_one_letter_code
_entity_poly.pdbx_strand_id
1 'polypeptide(L)'
;MDLSRSLAYAAARRVAQFGTANEHSDWETAHHVFTYSNAVHQALKRIAAGGDTVPNDVAEATRGILHGAMAVYLSRYLNVPPARLPDKGDPRLDGSPQVSQDIRAALLDAFDRQRQVDAVGGLVARHLAVEFLPDDLIMTLAHALLREDAGFHACQMLEAGVRQFGEWANTRQGGHILMGVGRYLAAHSPTERAAFQMADIARRLLHGSELHQMP
;
A
#
# COMPACT_ATOMS: atom_id res chain seq x y z
N MET A 1 -9.76 20.40 6.59
CA MET A 1 -8.92 19.50 5.77
C MET A 1 -7.89 18.73 6.61
N ASP A 2 -7.20 19.38 7.56
CA ASP A 2 -6.14 18.71 8.32
C ASP A 2 -6.60 17.51 9.16
N LEU A 3 -7.82 17.56 9.73
CA LEU A 3 -8.33 16.46 10.56
C LEU A 3 -8.56 15.18 9.75
N SER A 4 -9.21 15.25 8.58
CA SER A 4 -9.45 14.08 7.74
C SER A 4 -8.15 13.54 7.13
N ARG A 5 -7.20 14.43 6.78
CA ARG A 5 -5.85 14.03 6.33
C ARG A 5 -5.09 13.29 7.43
N SER A 6 -5.13 13.81 8.66
CA SER A 6 -4.49 13.19 9.83
C SER A 6 -5.12 11.85 10.18
N LEU A 7 -6.44 11.73 10.05
CA LEU A 7 -7.16 10.46 10.22
C LEU A 7 -6.71 9.42 9.20
N ALA A 8 -6.65 9.78 7.91
CA ALA A 8 -6.18 8.88 6.85
C ALA A 8 -4.74 8.42 7.11
N TYR A 9 -3.86 9.32 7.56
CA TYR A 9 -2.51 8.96 7.95
C TYR A 9 -2.46 8.03 9.18
N ALA A 10 -3.26 8.30 10.22
CA ALA A 10 -3.34 7.44 11.39
C ALA A 10 -3.78 6.02 11.01
N ALA A 11 -4.73 5.88 10.10
CA ALA A 11 -5.14 4.60 9.54
C ALA A 11 -4.03 3.94 8.70
N ALA A 12 -3.33 4.69 7.85
CA ALA A 12 -2.20 4.19 7.07
C ALA A 12 -1.07 3.65 7.98
N ARG A 13 -0.81 4.30 9.12
CA ARG A 13 0.17 3.80 10.10
C ARG A 13 -0.21 2.46 10.70
N ARG A 14 -1.51 2.16 10.85
CA ARG A 14 -1.97 0.85 11.35
C ARG A 14 -1.60 -0.26 10.36
N VAL A 15 -1.74 -0.02 9.06
CA VAL A 15 -1.25 -0.94 8.01
C VAL A 15 0.27 -1.06 8.06
N ALA A 16 0.98 0.08 8.10
CA ALA A 16 2.45 0.08 8.08
C ALA A 16 3.07 -0.63 9.29
N GLN A 17 2.43 -0.55 10.46
CA GLN A 17 2.90 -1.17 11.69
C GLN A 17 2.21 -2.51 11.97
N PHE A 18 1.53 -3.10 10.99
CA PHE A 18 0.83 -4.37 11.17
C PHE A 18 1.81 -5.53 11.29
N GLY A 19 1.59 -6.38 12.29
CA GLY A 19 2.47 -7.48 12.61
C GLY A 19 2.36 -8.61 11.60
N THR A 20 3.48 -9.27 11.31
CA THR A 20 3.55 -10.45 10.42
C THR A 20 3.01 -11.73 11.08
N ALA A 21 2.74 -11.70 12.39
CA ALA A 21 2.14 -12.80 13.15
C ALA A 21 0.60 -12.86 13.01
N ASN A 22 -0.03 -11.79 12.50
CA ASN A 22 -1.47 -11.74 12.30
C ASN A 22 -1.89 -12.56 11.08
N GLU A 23 -3.15 -13.00 11.05
CA GLU A 23 -3.68 -13.75 9.91
C GLU A 23 -3.89 -12.84 8.70
N HIS A 24 -3.98 -13.44 7.52
CA HIS A 24 -4.23 -12.71 6.28
C HIS A 24 -5.52 -11.89 6.34
N SER A 25 -6.59 -12.44 6.91
CA SER A 25 -7.88 -11.76 7.14
C SER A 25 -7.76 -10.53 8.05
N ASP A 26 -6.81 -10.51 8.98
CA ASP A 26 -6.62 -9.37 9.88
C ASP A 26 -6.05 -8.14 9.15
N TRP A 27 -5.24 -8.36 8.10
CA TRP A 27 -4.74 -7.29 7.25
C TRP A 27 -5.88 -6.52 6.58
N GLU A 28 -6.97 -7.21 6.24
CA GLU A 28 -8.15 -6.59 5.65
C GLU A 28 -8.83 -5.60 6.58
N THR A 29 -8.83 -5.88 7.89
CA THR A 29 -9.38 -4.94 8.87
C THR A 29 -8.58 -3.62 8.87
N ALA A 30 -7.25 -3.68 8.87
CA ALA A 30 -6.42 -2.48 8.80
C ALA A 30 -6.56 -1.75 7.46
N HIS A 31 -6.63 -2.51 6.36
CA HIS A 31 -6.82 -1.99 5.01
C HIS A 31 -8.16 -1.25 4.86
N HIS A 32 -9.28 -1.83 5.28
CA HIS A 32 -10.60 -1.20 5.20
C HIS A 32 -10.67 0.11 5.96
N VAL A 33 -10.07 0.17 7.16
CA VAL A 33 -10.01 1.42 7.94
C VAL A 33 -9.19 2.49 7.20
N PHE A 34 -8.09 2.09 6.56
CA PHE A 34 -7.28 3.01 5.77
C PHE A 34 -8.00 3.53 4.53
N THR A 35 -8.60 2.65 3.73
CA THR A 35 -9.27 3.04 2.49
C THR A 35 -10.56 3.81 2.74
N TYR A 36 -11.30 3.48 3.79
CA TYR A 36 -12.40 4.31 4.30
C TYR A 36 -11.93 5.73 4.64
N SER A 37 -10.86 5.85 5.44
CA SER A 37 -10.36 7.14 5.90
C SER A 37 -9.82 7.99 4.73
N ASN A 38 -9.15 7.36 3.77
CA ASN A 38 -8.76 8.02 2.51
C ASN A 38 -9.99 8.48 1.72
N ALA A 39 -11.00 7.62 1.56
CA ALA A 39 -12.22 7.97 0.83
C ALA A 39 -12.96 9.17 1.46
N VAL A 40 -13.10 9.19 2.80
CA VAL A 40 -13.63 10.34 3.54
C VAL A 40 -12.81 11.59 3.28
N HIS A 41 -11.47 11.51 3.37
CA HIS A 41 -10.61 12.65 3.07
C HIS A 41 -10.83 13.18 1.65
N GLN A 42 -10.78 12.30 0.64
CA GLN A 42 -10.94 12.68 -0.78
C GLN A 42 -12.35 13.23 -1.09
N ALA A 43 -13.40 12.69 -0.46
CA ALA A 43 -14.75 13.22 -0.59
C ALA A 43 -14.84 14.65 -0.03
N LEU A 44 -14.30 14.88 1.17
CA LEU A 44 -14.28 16.21 1.78
C LEU A 44 -13.46 17.21 0.96
N LYS A 45 -12.37 16.77 0.31
CA LYS A 45 -11.61 17.64 -0.61
C LYS A 45 -12.48 18.09 -1.79
N ARG A 46 -13.23 17.17 -2.40
CA ARG A 46 -14.10 17.48 -3.54
C ARG A 46 -15.25 18.42 -3.15
N ILE A 47 -15.88 18.19 -2.00
CA ILE A 47 -16.94 19.07 -1.48
C ILE A 47 -16.40 20.47 -1.23
N ALA A 48 -15.25 20.58 -0.55
CA ALA A 48 -14.64 21.88 -0.26
C ALA A 48 -14.22 22.64 -1.54
N ALA A 49 -13.80 21.93 -2.59
CA ALA A 49 -13.47 22.54 -3.89
C ALA A 49 -14.71 23.00 -4.68
N GLY A 50 -15.88 22.42 -4.39
CA GLY A 50 -17.14 22.73 -5.09
C GLY A 50 -17.84 24.02 -4.65
N GLY A 51 -17.34 24.72 -3.63
CA GLY A 51 -17.79 26.06 -3.22
C GLY A 51 -19.15 26.15 -2.50
N ASP A 52 -20.08 25.23 -2.77
CA ASP A 52 -21.41 25.21 -2.16
C ASP A 52 -21.44 24.29 -0.93
N THR A 53 -21.04 24.81 0.23
CA THR A 53 -21.24 24.09 1.51
C THR A 53 -22.61 24.38 2.09
N VAL A 54 -23.49 23.37 2.08
CA VAL A 54 -24.79 23.41 2.75
C VAL A 54 -24.58 23.05 4.24
N PRO A 55 -25.33 23.60 5.20
CA PRO A 55 -25.13 23.31 6.63
C PRO A 55 -25.11 21.83 7.03
N ASN A 56 -25.82 20.97 6.28
CA ASN A 56 -25.83 19.53 6.52
C ASN A 56 -24.49 18.85 6.20
N ASP A 57 -23.71 19.42 5.28
CA ASP A 57 -22.42 18.86 4.83
C ASP A 57 -21.40 18.81 5.96
N VAL A 58 -21.43 19.79 6.87
CA VAL A 58 -20.52 19.85 8.02
C VAL A 58 -20.83 18.77 9.05
N ALA A 59 -22.12 18.50 9.29
CA ALA A 59 -22.56 17.45 10.21
C ALA A 59 -22.21 16.06 9.67
N GLU A 60 -22.48 15.80 8.39
CA GLU A 60 -22.14 14.55 7.73
C GLU A 60 -20.62 14.34 7.63
N ALA A 61 -19.86 15.40 7.31
CA ALA A 61 -18.40 15.38 7.33
C ALA A 61 -17.85 14.98 8.71
N THR A 62 -18.40 15.58 9.77
CA THR A 62 -17.99 15.29 11.15
C THR A 62 -18.30 13.84 11.51
N ARG A 63 -19.46 13.32 11.12
CA ARG A 63 -19.85 11.92 11.36
C ARG A 63 -18.91 10.94 10.66
N GLY A 64 -18.54 11.20 9.41
CA GLY A 64 -17.58 10.37 8.67
C GLY A 64 -16.21 10.33 9.33
N ILE A 65 -15.70 11.48 9.79
CA ILE A 65 -14.44 11.56 10.53
C ILE A 65 -14.53 10.79 11.86
N LEU A 66 -15.64 10.96 12.60
CA LEU A 66 -15.85 10.28 13.88
C LEU A 66 -15.85 8.76 13.70
N HIS A 67 -16.58 8.24 12.71
CA HIS A 67 -16.59 6.81 12.41
C HIS A 67 -15.19 6.28 12.09
N GLY A 68 -14.42 6.98 11.25
CA GLY A 68 -13.05 6.56 10.96
C GLY A 68 -12.15 6.59 12.19
N ALA A 69 -12.28 7.63 13.04
CA ALA A 69 -11.51 7.72 14.28
C ALA A 69 -11.83 6.58 15.25
N MET A 70 -13.10 6.21 15.38
CA MET A 70 -13.52 5.04 16.16
C MET A 70 -12.96 3.75 15.58
N ALA A 71 -12.97 3.59 14.26
CA ALA A 71 -12.43 2.40 13.60
C ALA A 71 -10.91 2.27 13.79
N VAL A 72 -10.16 3.38 13.66
CA VAL A 72 -8.71 3.42 13.98
C VAL A 72 -8.44 3.11 15.44
N TYR A 73 -9.29 3.60 16.35
CA TYR A 73 -9.18 3.27 17.77
C TYR A 73 -9.38 1.78 17.97
N LEU A 74 -10.47 1.19 17.48
CA LEU A 74 -10.80 -0.22 17.68
C LEU A 74 -9.75 -1.17 17.07
N SER A 75 -9.20 -0.85 15.90
CA SER A 75 -8.17 -1.67 15.24
C SER A 75 -6.81 -1.64 15.93
N ARG A 76 -6.59 -0.78 16.93
CA ARG A 76 -5.30 -0.64 17.63
C ARG A 76 -4.78 -1.95 18.23
N TYR A 77 -5.68 -2.85 18.62
CA TYR A 77 -5.32 -4.12 19.26
C TYR A 77 -4.64 -5.10 18.30
N LEU A 78 -4.85 -4.94 16.99
CA LEU A 78 -4.20 -5.75 15.96
C LEU A 78 -2.74 -5.31 15.72
N ASN A 79 -2.30 -4.20 16.31
CA ASN A 79 -0.94 -3.66 16.19
C ASN A 79 -0.17 -3.80 17.51
N VAL A 80 -0.37 -4.88 18.28
CA VAL A 80 0.30 -5.09 19.58
C VAL A 80 1.13 -6.38 19.56
N PRO A 81 2.47 -6.31 19.67
CA PRO A 81 3.30 -5.10 19.56
C PRO A 81 3.31 -4.55 18.12
N PRO A 82 3.50 -3.24 17.91
CA PRO A 82 3.53 -2.66 16.58
C PRO A 82 4.81 -3.08 15.86
N ALA A 83 4.70 -3.44 14.57
CA ALA A 83 5.87 -3.73 13.77
C ALA A 83 6.77 -2.50 13.65
N ARG A 84 8.08 -2.71 13.83
CA ARG A 84 9.07 -1.63 13.81
C ARG A 84 9.40 -1.24 12.36
N LEU A 85 8.88 -0.10 11.93
CA LEU A 85 9.24 0.53 10.66
C LEU A 85 10.72 0.94 10.65
N PRO A 86 11.48 0.63 9.58
CA PRO A 86 12.82 1.17 9.41
C PRO A 86 12.80 2.69 9.23
N ASP A 87 13.70 3.38 9.93
CA ASP A 87 13.94 4.82 9.75
C ASP A 87 15.24 5.05 8.92
N LYS A 88 15.51 6.29 8.50
CA LYS A 88 16.77 6.65 7.81
C LYS A 88 17.96 6.32 8.73
N GLY A 89 18.90 5.51 8.24
CA GLY A 89 20.07 5.07 9.01
C GLY A 89 19.81 3.88 9.95
N ASP A 90 18.70 3.16 9.78
CA ASP A 90 18.48 1.91 10.49
C ASP A 90 19.53 0.85 10.08
N PRO A 91 20.29 0.25 11.01
CA PRO A 91 21.31 -0.74 10.69
C PRO A 91 20.76 -1.98 9.97
N ARG A 92 19.45 -2.26 10.06
CA ARG A 92 18.80 -3.34 9.30
C ARG A 92 18.82 -3.08 7.79
N LEU A 93 19.10 -1.85 7.37
CA LEU A 93 19.27 -1.46 5.97
C LEU A 93 20.74 -1.55 5.52
N ASP A 94 21.67 -1.87 6.42
CA ASP A 94 23.08 -2.07 6.10
C ASP A 94 23.22 -3.36 5.27
N GLY A 95 23.85 -3.25 4.10
CA GLY A 95 23.92 -4.34 3.12
C GLY A 95 22.77 -4.39 2.11
N SER A 96 21.76 -3.52 2.24
CA SER A 96 20.75 -3.34 1.18
C SER A 96 21.36 -2.67 -0.06
N PRO A 97 20.83 -2.93 -1.27
CA PRO A 97 21.31 -2.28 -2.48
C PRO A 97 21.31 -0.74 -2.35
N GLN A 98 22.31 -0.10 -2.95
CA GLN A 98 22.49 1.35 -2.89
C GLN A 98 21.95 2.07 -4.12
N VAL A 99 21.79 1.35 -5.24
CA VAL A 99 21.33 1.89 -6.51
C VAL A 99 19.83 1.67 -6.65
N SER A 100 19.09 2.70 -7.09
CA SER A 100 17.62 2.65 -7.20
C SER A 100 17.14 1.45 -8.02
N GLN A 101 17.79 1.21 -9.17
CA GLN A 101 17.46 0.10 -10.04
C GLN A 101 17.58 -1.25 -9.33
N ASP A 102 18.65 -1.46 -8.57
CA ASP A 102 18.89 -2.71 -7.85
C ASP A 102 17.90 -2.89 -6.70
N ILE A 103 17.52 -1.80 -6.02
CA ILE A 103 16.48 -1.83 -4.98
C ILE A 103 15.13 -2.24 -5.59
N ARG A 104 14.75 -1.66 -6.74
CA ARG A 104 13.49 -1.98 -7.42
C ARG A 104 13.49 -3.41 -7.95
N ALA A 105 14.62 -3.90 -8.48
CA ALA A 105 14.77 -5.30 -8.88
C ALA A 105 14.63 -6.24 -7.68
N ALA A 106 15.30 -5.95 -6.56
CA ALA A 106 15.15 -6.71 -5.32
C ALA A 106 13.73 -6.65 -4.75
N LEU A 107 13.01 -5.54 -4.94
CA LEU A 107 11.61 -5.41 -4.54
C LEU A 107 10.73 -6.38 -5.32
N LEU A 108 10.89 -6.44 -6.65
CA LEU A 108 10.14 -7.36 -7.50
C LEU A 108 10.45 -8.83 -7.19
N ASP A 109 11.72 -9.17 -6.94
CA ASP A 109 12.13 -10.52 -6.50
C ASP A 109 11.52 -10.88 -5.13
N ALA A 110 11.43 -9.92 -4.21
CA ALA A 110 10.78 -10.16 -2.93
C ALA A 110 9.29 -10.47 -3.08
N PHE A 111 8.59 -9.84 -4.03
CA PHE A 111 7.19 -10.17 -4.33
C PHE A 111 7.00 -11.56 -4.97
N ASP A 112 8.07 -12.18 -5.48
CA ASP A 112 8.06 -13.54 -6.02
C ASP A 112 8.19 -14.63 -4.94
N ARG A 113 8.34 -14.24 -3.67
CA ARG A 113 8.52 -15.15 -2.54
C ARG A 113 7.52 -14.86 -1.45
N GLN A 114 6.99 -15.90 -0.83
CA GLN A 114 6.10 -15.74 0.33
C GLN A 114 6.86 -15.21 1.55
N ARG A 115 6.13 -14.59 2.49
CA ARG A 115 6.62 -14.13 3.80
C ARG A 115 7.72 -13.05 3.71
N GLN A 116 7.65 -12.17 2.71
CA GLN A 116 8.62 -11.09 2.50
C GLN A 116 8.18 -9.72 3.04
N VAL A 117 7.17 -9.67 3.92
CA VAL A 117 6.58 -8.40 4.42
C VAL A 117 7.63 -7.45 5.00
N ASP A 118 8.49 -7.93 5.89
CA ASP A 118 9.52 -7.08 6.52
C ASP A 118 10.66 -6.73 5.54
N ALA A 119 11.01 -7.65 4.64
CA ALA A 119 12.01 -7.41 3.60
C ALA A 119 11.56 -6.33 2.61
N VAL A 120 10.31 -6.41 2.13
CA VAL A 120 9.69 -5.39 1.26
C VAL A 120 9.59 -4.06 1.99
N GLY A 121 9.16 -4.04 3.25
CA GLY A 121 9.15 -2.83 4.07
C GLY A 121 10.53 -2.17 4.17
N GLY A 122 11.59 -2.98 4.33
CA GLY A 122 12.99 -2.53 4.33
C GLY A 122 13.44 -1.94 2.99
N LEU A 123 13.15 -2.61 1.87
CA LEU A 123 13.51 -2.14 0.53
C LEU A 123 12.79 -0.84 0.16
N VAL A 124 11.52 -0.69 0.54
CA VAL A 124 10.79 0.57 0.38
C VAL A 124 11.45 1.69 1.20
N ALA A 125 11.75 1.43 2.48
CA ALA A 125 12.45 2.40 3.32
C ALA A 125 13.82 2.79 2.75
N ARG A 126 14.57 1.81 2.23
CA ARG A 126 15.86 2.02 1.57
C ARG A 126 15.73 2.92 0.34
N HIS A 127 14.75 2.66 -0.52
CA HIS A 127 14.50 3.49 -1.71
C HIS A 127 14.25 4.95 -1.35
N LEU A 128 13.47 5.19 -0.29
CA LEU A 128 13.14 6.53 0.20
C LEU A 128 14.31 7.22 0.92
N ALA A 129 15.18 6.44 1.60
CA ALA A 129 16.32 6.97 2.34
C ALA A 129 17.44 7.53 1.44
N VAL A 130 17.58 6.97 0.23
CA VAL A 130 18.61 7.36 -0.76
C VAL A 130 18.12 8.47 -1.71
N GLU A 131 17.00 9.14 -1.37
CA GLU A 131 16.44 10.29 -2.12
C GLU A 131 16.13 10.01 -3.60
N PHE A 132 15.77 8.76 -3.92
CA PHE A 132 15.31 8.40 -5.26
C PHE A 132 13.91 8.90 -5.55
N LEU A 133 13.57 9.02 -6.84
CA LEU A 133 12.26 9.46 -7.31
C LEU A 133 11.16 8.53 -6.78
N PRO A 134 10.22 9.02 -5.96
CA PRO A 134 9.14 8.19 -5.41
C PRO A 134 8.23 7.59 -6.48
N ASP A 135 8.13 8.26 -7.64
CA ASP A 135 7.33 7.77 -8.77
C ASP A 135 7.86 6.44 -9.30
N ASP A 136 9.18 6.25 -9.35
CA ASP A 136 9.79 4.96 -9.76
C ASP A 136 9.42 3.84 -8.78
N LEU A 137 9.37 4.15 -7.49
CA LEU A 137 8.93 3.21 -6.46
C LEU A 137 7.44 2.89 -6.59
N ILE A 138 6.59 3.90 -6.75
CA ILE A 138 5.14 3.74 -6.96
C ILE A 138 4.88 2.88 -8.20
N MET A 139 5.58 3.16 -9.31
CA MET A 139 5.49 2.37 -10.53
C MET A 139 5.94 0.92 -10.32
N THR A 140 6.96 0.69 -9.49
CA THR A 140 7.40 -0.68 -9.15
C THR A 140 6.37 -1.41 -8.30
N LEU A 141 5.75 -0.75 -7.32
CA LEU A 141 4.66 -1.32 -6.52
C LEU A 141 3.42 -1.61 -7.37
N ALA A 142 3.08 -0.72 -8.31
CA ALA A 142 2.01 -0.94 -9.28
C ALA A 142 2.32 -2.13 -10.20
N HIS A 143 3.56 -2.23 -10.69
CA HIS A 143 3.98 -3.36 -11.49
C HIS A 143 3.91 -4.67 -10.71
N ALA A 144 4.38 -4.70 -9.45
CA ALA A 144 4.26 -5.87 -8.59
C ALA A 144 2.80 -6.30 -8.43
N LEU A 145 1.88 -5.37 -8.17
CA LEU A 145 0.45 -5.64 -8.06
C LEU A 145 -0.13 -6.23 -9.36
N LEU A 146 0.21 -5.66 -10.51
CA LEU A 146 -0.33 -6.10 -11.82
C LEU A 146 0.16 -7.49 -12.25
N ARG A 147 1.22 -8.01 -11.64
CA ARG A 147 1.69 -9.38 -11.88
C ARG A 147 0.85 -10.42 -11.15
N GLU A 148 0.12 -10.01 -10.12
CA GLU A 148 -0.69 -10.91 -9.30
C GLU A 148 -2.11 -11.07 -9.84
N ASP A 149 -2.81 -12.11 -9.37
CA ASP A 149 -4.27 -12.22 -9.47
C ASP A 149 -4.93 -11.20 -8.51
N ALA A 150 -4.66 -9.93 -8.74
CA ALA A 150 -5.00 -8.84 -7.84
C ALA A 150 -6.52 -8.68 -7.68
N GLY A 151 -7.00 -8.91 -6.46
CA GLY A 151 -8.36 -8.56 -6.07
C GLY A 151 -8.55 -7.06 -5.85
N PHE A 152 -9.81 -6.67 -5.65
CA PHE A 152 -10.21 -5.28 -5.43
C PHE A 152 -9.45 -4.61 -4.26
N HIS A 153 -9.21 -5.32 -3.17
CA HIS A 153 -8.55 -4.77 -1.99
C HIS A 153 -7.10 -4.32 -2.24
N ALA A 154 -6.32 -5.12 -2.97
CA ALA A 154 -4.94 -4.74 -3.29
C ALA A 154 -4.87 -3.50 -4.20
N CYS A 155 -5.82 -3.37 -5.13
CA CYS A 155 -6.01 -2.15 -5.93
C CYS A 155 -6.39 -0.95 -5.06
N GLN A 156 -7.31 -1.10 -4.12
CA GLN A 156 -7.69 -0.03 -3.19
C GLN A 156 -6.54 0.40 -2.29
N MET A 157 -5.72 -0.54 -1.80
CA MET A 157 -4.54 -0.24 -1.00
C MET A 157 -3.55 0.62 -1.78
N LEU A 158 -3.21 0.22 -3.01
CA LEU A 158 -2.27 0.99 -3.84
C LEU A 158 -2.85 2.37 -4.17
N GLU A 159 -4.11 2.45 -4.58
CA GLU A 159 -4.77 3.72 -4.91
C GLU A 159 -4.79 4.68 -3.71
N ALA A 160 -5.26 4.20 -2.55
CA ALA A 160 -5.29 5.02 -1.34
C ALA A 160 -3.89 5.44 -0.89
N GLY A 161 -2.92 4.53 -1.02
CA GLY A 161 -1.51 4.80 -0.77
C GLY A 161 -0.95 5.92 -1.64
N VAL A 162 -1.18 5.86 -2.95
CA VAL A 162 -0.72 6.89 -3.90
C VAL A 162 -1.43 8.22 -3.66
N ARG A 163 -2.74 8.23 -3.44
CA ARG A 163 -3.47 9.47 -3.13
C ARG A 163 -2.96 10.11 -1.86
N GLN A 164 -2.76 9.34 -0.79
CA GLN A 164 -2.24 9.86 0.47
C GLN A 164 -0.77 10.26 0.36
N PHE A 165 0.05 9.54 -0.41
CA PHE A 165 1.40 10.01 -0.71
C PHE A 165 1.38 11.37 -1.41
N GLY A 166 0.43 11.64 -2.31
CA GLY A 166 0.23 12.97 -2.89
C GLY A 166 -0.07 14.08 -1.87
N GLU A 167 -0.75 13.77 -0.75
CA GLU A 167 -1.04 14.74 0.32
C GLU A 167 0.16 15.02 1.24
N TRP A 168 1.11 14.07 1.34
CA TRP A 168 2.21 14.09 2.30
C TRP A 168 3.61 14.21 1.65
N ALA A 169 3.74 13.88 0.37
CA ALA A 169 4.96 13.84 -0.43
C ALA A 169 6.15 13.16 0.29
N ASN A 170 7.37 13.65 0.07
CA ASN A 170 8.63 13.12 0.63
C ASN A 170 8.81 13.37 2.14
N THR A 171 7.74 13.54 2.89
CA THR A 171 7.79 13.61 4.35
C THR A 171 7.90 12.21 4.96
N ARG A 172 8.24 12.15 6.26
CA ARG A 172 8.23 10.91 7.03
C ARG A 172 6.87 10.20 6.95
N GLN A 173 5.78 10.96 6.96
CA GLN A 173 4.42 10.46 6.84
C GLN A 173 4.18 9.77 5.49
N GLY A 174 4.59 10.41 4.38
CA GLY A 174 4.52 9.82 3.05
C GLY A 174 5.33 8.53 2.94
N GLY A 175 6.53 8.50 3.54
CA GLY A 175 7.34 7.28 3.58
C GLY A 175 6.67 6.13 4.34
N HIS A 176 6.02 6.40 5.48
CA HIS A 176 5.26 5.38 6.21
C HIS A 176 4.10 4.83 5.38
N ILE A 177 3.43 5.68 4.59
CA ILE A 177 2.32 5.26 3.72
C ILE A 177 2.83 4.27 2.67
N LEU A 178 3.90 4.60 1.93
CA LEU A 178 4.44 3.70 0.91
C LEU A 178 5.02 2.41 1.52
N MET A 179 5.62 2.47 2.71
CA MET A 179 6.01 1.26 3.43
C MET A 179 4.79 0.39 3.77
N GLY A 180 3.68 0.98 4.20
CA GLY A 180 2.42 0.27 4.45
C GLY A 180 1.87 -0.40 3.20
N VAL A 181 1.87 0.29 2.06
CA VAL A 181 1.46 -0.28 0.77
C VAL A 181 2.31 -1.49 0.42
N GLY A 182 3.64 -1.35 0.42
CA GLY A 182 4.54 -2.46 0.08
C GLY A 182 4.37 -3.66 1.01
N ARG A 183 4.26 -3.41 2.32
CA ARG A 183 4.02 -4.46 3.32
C ARG A 183 2.70 -5.19 3.10
N TYR A 184 1.62 -4.45 2.85
CA TYR A 184 0.31 -5.04 2.57
C TYR A 184 0.38 -5.90 1.30
N LEU A 185 0.92 -5.39 0.20
CA LEU A 185 1.07 -6.17 -1.04
C LEU A 185 1.87 -7.45 -0.77
N ALA A 186 2.97 -7.37 -0.01
CA ALA A 186 3.81 -8.53 0.29
C ALA A 186 3.12 -9.57 1.20
N ALA A 187 2.13 -9.16 1.98
CA ALA A 187 1.30 -10.08 2.76
C ALA A 187 0.26 -10.82 1.89
N HIS A 188 0.04 -10.37 0.66
CA HIS A 188 -0.94 -10.90 -0.30
C HIS A 188 -0.25 -11.42 -1.58
N SER A 189 1.07 -11.55 -1.57
CA SER A 189 1.86 -11.99 -2.73
C SER A 189 2.92 -13.02 -2.32
N PRO A 190 3.33 -13.91 -3.23
CA PRO A 190 2.76 -14.11 -4.56
C PRO A 190 1.41 -14.85 -4.51
N THR A 191 0.57 -14.57 -5.51
CA THR A 191 -0.62 -15.35 -5.87
C THR A 191 -0.23 -16.46 -6.86
N GLU A 192 -1.20 -17.27 -7.29
CA GLU A 192 -0.98 -18.29 -8.34
C GLU A 192 -0.69 -17.67 -9.72
N ARG A 193 -1.10 -16.41 -9.94
CA ARG A 193 -1.00 -15.67 -11.21
C ARG A 193 -1.68 -16.41 -12.37
N ALA A 194 -2.79 -17.08 -12.08
CA ALA A 194 -3.54 -17.89 -13.03
C ALA A 194 -4.11 -17.05 -14.18
N ALA A 195 -4.55 -15.81 -13.92
CA ALA A 195 -5.05 -14.92 -14.96
C ALA A 195 -3.97 -14.58 -15.99
N PHE A 196 -2.75 -14.32 -15.53
CA PHE A 196 -1.60 -14.06 -16.42
C PHE A 196 -1.26 -15.31 -17.25
N GLN A 197 -1.20 -16.49 -16.64
CA GLN A 197 -0.93 -17.75 -17.36
C GLN A 197 -1.98 -17.99 -18.45
N MET A 198 -3.26 -17.80 -18.13
CA MET A 198 -4.34 -17.94 -19.12
C MET A 198 -4.20 -16.94 -20.28
N ALA A 199 -3.90 -15.67 -19.98
CA ALA A 199 -3.72 -14.64 -20.99
C ALA A 199 -2.51 -14.92 -21.90
N ASP A 200 -1.39 -15.39 -21.35
CA ASP A 200 -0.22 -15.75 -22.14
C ASP A 200 -0.49 -16.98 -23.04
N ILE A 201 -1.17 -18.01 -22.51
CA ILE A 201 -1.59 -19.17 -23.31
C ILE A 201 -2.49 -18.72 -24.46
N ALA A 202 -3.52 -17.90 -24.19
CA ALA A 202 -4.42 -17.39 -25.22
C ALA A 202 -3.66 -16.57 -26.28
N ARG A 203 -2.72 -15.72 -25.85
CA ARG A 203 -1.86 -14.94 -26.75
C ARG A 203 -0.98 -15.85 -27.60
N ARG A 204 -0.36 -16.89 -27.03
CA ARG A 204 0.49 -17.85 -27.75
C ARG A 204 -0.31 -18.64 -28.78
N LEU A 205 -1.50 -19.10 -28.41
CA LEU A 205 -2.43 -19.80 -29.32
C LEU A 205 -2.86 -18.90 -30.49
N LEU A 206 -3.16 -17.62 -30.24
CA LEU A 206 -3.50 -16.65 -31.29
C LEU A 206 -2.36 -16.47 -32.30
N HIS A 207 -1.10 -16.62 -31.87
CA HIS A 207 0.09 -16.54 -32.73
C HIS A 207 0.52 -17.91 -33.29
N GLY A 208 -0.32 -18.94 -33.20
CA GLY A 208 -0.09 -20.26 -33.81
C GLY A 208 0.87 -21.17 -33.04
N SER A 209 1.14 -20.91 -31.75
CA SER A 209 1.93 -21.83 -30.92
C SER A 209 1.10 -23.05 -30.48
N GLU A 210 1.69 -24.25 -30.45
CA GLU A 210 1.04 -25.45 -29.94
C GLU A 210 1.04 -25.51 -28.39
N LEU A 211 -0.04 -26.05 -27.81
CA LEU A 211 -0.25 -26.17 -26.35
C LEU A 211 0.80 -27.05 -25.62
N HIS A 212 1.46 -27.97 -26.34
CA HIS A 212 2.31 -29.00 -25.74
C HIS A 212 3.79 -28.63 -25.58
N GLN A 213 4.22 -27.48 -26.08
CA GLN A 213 5.59 -26.99 -25.83
C GLN A 213 5.58 -26.04 -24.64
N MET A 214 5.70 -26.58 -23.43
CA MET A 214 6.18 -25.78 -22.29
C MET A 214 7.71 -25.81 -22.27
N PRO A 215 8.39 -24.67 -21.99
CA PRO A 215 9.82 -24.65 -21.74
C PRO A 215 10.19 -25.31 -20.40
#